data_AF-X0WWD8-F1
#
_entry.id   AF-X0WWD8-F1
#
_cell.length_a   1.000
_cell.length_b   1.000
_cell.length_c   1.000
_cell.angle_alpha   90.00
_cell.angle_beta   90.00
_cell.angle_gamma   90.00
#
_symmetry.space_group_name_H-M   'P 1'
#
loop_
_entity.id
_entity.type
_entity.pdbx_description
1 polymer ?
#
loop_
_entity_poly.entity_id
_entity_poly.type
_entity_poly.pdbx_seq_one_letter_code
_entity_poly.pdbx_strand_id
1 'polypeptide(L)'
;HGVFQEAIDCYKRVLAIDPRHKQAQLYLKDAESSLSMYIDIGKSRHMQRMAETFKLPVSNFELSARSRTCLDRMDIKTLGSLTKVTREALLSAKNFGDTSLTEIEGLLARYDLELGESSEGGESAPAVQNEELQQKLDMPIEELEFATRARRCMERLGVKTVSQLVQLTERQLTSCPNFGATSLNEVRSKLAALGLSLKSE
;
A
#
# COMPACT_ATOMS: atom_id res chain seq x y z
N HIS A 1 -14.98 3.30 -23.41
CA HIS A 1 -14.75 2.42 -22.24
C HIS A 1 -15.83 1.34 -22.05
N GLY A 2 -17.11 1.54 -22.42
CA GLY A 2 -18.17 0.52 -22.20
C GLY A 2 -18.22 -0.68 -23.17
N VAL A 3 -17.68 -0.55 -24.39
CA VAL A 3 -17.83 -1.58 -25.45
C VAL A 3 -17.14 -2.92 -25.10
N PHE A 4 -16.04 -2.89 -24.34
CA PHE A 4 -15.31 -4.11 -23.96
C PHE A 4 -16.00 -4.90 -22.83
N GLN A 5 -16.70 -4.22 -21.92
CA GLN A 5 -17.46 -4.88 -20.84
C GLN A 5 -18.65 -5.66 -21.42
N GLU A 6 -19.40 -5.04 -22.34
CA GLU A 6 -20.51 -5.69 -23.03
C GLU A 6 -20.06 -6.90 -23.85
N ALA A 7 -18.89 -6.80 -24.52
CA ALA A 7 -18.30 -7.91 -25.27
C ALA A 7 -17.90 -9.09 -24.37
N ILE A 8 -17.31 -8.83 -23.20
CA ILE A 8 -16.94 -9.85 -22.21
C ILE A 8 -18.18 -10.62 -21.74
N ASP A 9 -19.27 -9.92 -21.45
CA ASP A 9 -20.52 -10.53 -21.03
C ASP A 9 -21.15 -11.40 -22.13
N CYS A 10 -20.94 -11.02 -23.40
CA CYS A 10 -21.34 -11.85 -24.53
C CYS A 10 -20.50 -13.13 -24.62
N TYR A 11 -19.17 -13.04 -24.50
CA TYR A 11 -18.29 -14.21 -24.56
C TYR A 11 -18.50 -15.16 -23.38
N LYS A 12 -18.73 -14.64 -22.17
CA LYS A 12 -19.07 -15.45 -21.00
C LYS A 12 -20.37 -16.22 -21.17
N ARG A 13 -21.40 -15.61 -21.78
CA ARG A 13 -22.66 -16.29 -22.11
C ARG A 13 -22.47 -17.41 -23.13
N VAL A 14 -21.62 -17.21 -24.14
CA VAL A 14 -21.28 -18.25 -25.12
C VAL A 14 -20.55 -19.42 -24.45
N LEU A 15 -19.57 -19.14 -23.58
CA LEU A 15 -18.81 -20.16 -22.86
C LEU A 15 -19.64 -20.88 -21.78
N ALA A 16 -20.71 -20.29 -21.29
CA ALA A 16 -21.65 -20.95 -20.38
C ALA A 16 -22.45 -22.06 -21.09
N ILE A 17 -22.67 -21.94 -22.40
CA ILE A 17 -23.39 -22.93 -23.22
C ILE A 17 -22.41 -23.93 -23.84
N ASP A 18 -21.29 -23.45 -24.39
CA ASP A 18 -20.21 -24.28 -24.92
C ASP A 18 -18.86 -23.87 -24.30
N PRO A 19 -18.45 -24.53 -23.20
CA PRO A 19 -17.17 -24.26 -22.55
C PRO A 19 -15.94 -24.54 -23.43
N ARG A 20 -16.07 -25.28 -24.54
CA ARG A 20 -14.94 -25.66 -25.43
C ARG A 20 -14.83 -24.76 -26.66
N HIS A 21 -15.64 -23.72 -26.76
CA HIS A 21 -15.60 -22.81 -27.90
C HIS A 21 -14.30 -21.97 -27.92
N LYS A 22 -13.33 -22.41 -28.71
CA LYS A 22 -11.97 -21.82 -28.80
C LYS A 22 -11.97 -20.31 -29.13
N GLN A 23 -12.82 -19.85 -30.03
CA GLN A 23 -12.88 -18.43 -30.41
C GLN A 23 -13.43 -17.56 -29.27
N ALA A 24 -14.49 -18.02 -28.59
CA ALA A 24 -15.04 -17.28 -27.44
C ALA A 24 -14.04 -17.19 -26.28
N GLN A 25 -13.25 -18.24 -26.02
CA GLN A 25 -12.17 -18.20 -25.03
C GLN A 25 -11.06 -17.21 -25.43
N LEU A 26 -10.67 -17.21 -26.71
CA LEU A 26 -9.63 -16.30 -27.22
C LEU A 26 -10.08 -14.83 -27.14
N TYR A 27 -11.30 -14.53 -27.60
CA TYR A 27 -11.82 -13.17 -27.58
C TYR A 27 -12.15 -12.67 -26.17
N LEU A 28 -12.56 -13.56 -25.26
CA LEU A 28 -12.69 -13.22 -23.84
C LEU A 28 -11.34 -12.79 -23.27
N LYS A 29 -10.29 -13.57 -23.52
CA LYS A 29 -8.95 -13.27 -23.02
C LYS A 29 -8.40 -11.95 -23.58
N ASP A 30 -8.60 -11.68 -24.86
CA ASP A 30 -8.18 -10.43 -25.51
C ASP A 30 -8.94 -9.22 -24.97
N ALA A 31 -10.25 -9.34 -24.76
CA ALA A 31 -11.08 -8.27 -24.21
C ALA A 31 -10.76 -7.99 -22.73
N GLU A 32 -10.54 -9.03 -21.92
CA GLU A 32 -10.11 -8.91 -20.52
C GLU A 32 -8.71 -8.27 -20.42
N SER A 33 -7.79 -8.67 -21.29
CA SER A 33 -6.45 -8.09 -21.36
C SER A 33 -6.47 -6.62 -21.78
N SER A 34 -7.39 -6.26 -22.67
CA SER A 34 -7.60 -4.88 -23.13
C SER A 34 -8.21 -3.97 -22.05
N LEU A 35 -8.94 -4.55 -21.08
CA LEU A 35 -9.38 -3.82 -19.87
C LEU A 35 -8.27 -3.68 -18.84
N SER A 36 -7.34 -4.66 -18.74
CA SER A 36 -6.26 -4.64 -17.76
C SER A 36 -5.00 -3.88 -18.21
N MET A 37 -4.93 -3.37 -19.45
CA MET A 37 -3.77 -2.60 -19.92
C MET A 37 -3.84 -1.12 -19.52
N TYR A 38 -4.20 -0.85 -18.26
CA TYR A 38 -3.69 0.31 -17.54
C TYR A 38 -2.47 -0.17 -16.75
N ILE A 39 -1.35 -0.34 -17.44
CA ILE A 39 -0.06 -0.22 -16.75
C ILE A 39 0.06 1.27 -16.46
N ASP A 40 -0.31 1.67 -15.25
CA ASP A 40 -0.01 3.01 -14.78
C ASP A 40 1.52 3.21 -14.92
N ILE A 41 1.91 4.06 -15.86
CA ILE A 41 3.31 4.35 -16.19
C ILE A 41 4.04 4.86 -14.92
N GLY A 42 3.30 5.41 -13.94
CA GLY A 42 3.79 5.72 -12.60
C GLY A 42 4.11 4.48 -11.75
N LYS A 43 3.17 3.53 -11.64
CA LYS A 43 3.34 2.28 -10.87
C LYS A 43 4.50 1.42 -11.39
N SER A 44 4.70 1.35 -12.71
CA SER A 44 5.85 0.62 -13.27
C SER A 44 7.18 1.25 -12.89
N ARG A 45 7.29 2.58 -12.92
CA ARG A 45 8.56 3.26 -12.58
C ARG A 45 8.88 3.13 -11.09
N HIS A 46 7.89 3.25 -10.21
CA HIS A 46 8.12 3.09 -8.77
C HIS A 46 8.46 1.63 -8.43
N MET A 47 7.66 0.67 -8.90
CA MET A 47 7.92 -0.76 -8.66
C MET A 47 9.26 -1.20 -9.25
N GLN A 48 9.64 -0.68 -10.42
CA GLN A 48 10.93 -0.94 -11.03
C GLN A 48 12.07 -0.30 -10.23
N ARG A 49 11.92 0.94 -9.75
CA ARG A 49 12.89 1.59 -8.85
C ARG A 49 13.07 0.81 -7.55
N MET A 50 11.99 0.39 -6.90
CA MET A 50 12.09 -0.43 -5.67
C MET A 50 12.76 -1.78 -5.95
N ALA A 51 12.38 -2.46 -7.04
CA ALA A 51 12.97 -3.74 -7.43
C ALA A 51 14.46 -3.62 -7.78
N GLU A 52 14.89 -2.49 -8.33
CA GLU A 52 16.29 -2.16 -8.57
C GLU A 52 17.02 -1.89 -7.24
N THR A 53 16.42 -1.11 -6.33
CA THR A 53 16.98 -0.84 -4.99
C THR A 53 17.25 -2.12 -4.21
N PHE A 54 16.32 -3.08 -4.20
CA PHE A 54 16.51 -4.34 -3.48
C PHE A 54 17.67 -5.21 -4.00
N LYS A 55 18.03 -5.05 -5.29
CA LYS A 55 19.15 -5.76 -5.91
C LYS A 55 20.50 -5.10 -5.64
N LEU A 56 20.52 -3.88 -5.09
CA LEU A 56 21.76 -3.19 -4.79
C LEU A 56 22.56 -3.96 -3.72
N PRO A 57 23.85 -4.24 -3.98
CA PRO A 57 24.69 -4.92 -3.02
C PRO A 57 25.04 -3.98 -1.86
N VAL A 58 25.04 -4.49 -0.63
CA VAL A 58 25.36 -3.69 0.56
C VAL A 58 26.80 -3.16 0.55
N SER A 59 27.67 -3.76 -0.26
CA SER A 59 29.05 -3.32 -0.47
C SER A 59 29.18 -1.99 -1.23
N ASN A 60 28.14 -1.56 -1.94
CA ASN A 60 28.16 -0.27 -2.65
C ASN A 60 28.02 0.93 -1.70
N PHE A 61 27.71 0.70 -0.43
CA PHE A 61 27.46 1.77 0.53
C PHE A 61 28.65 1.97 1.47
N GLU A 62 28.87 3.22 1.84
CA GLU A 62 29.88 3.63 2.82
C GLU A 62 29.44 3.27 4.24
N LEU A 63 29.45 1.97 4.54
CA LEU A 63 29.22 1.43 5.87
C LEU A 63 30.54 1.31 6.64
N SER A 64 30.50 1.38 7.97
CA SER A 64 31.70 1.11 8.76
C SER A 64 32.21 -0.32 8.55
N ALA A 65 33.51 -0.52 8.79
CA ALA A 65 34.13 -1.85 8.67
C ALA A 65 33.46 -2.90 9.57
N ARG A 66 32.90 -2.48 10.72
CA ARG A 66 32.13 -3.36 11.61
C ARG A 66 30.82 -3.79 10.98
N SER A 67 30.03 -2.83 10.47
CA SER A 67 28.75 -3.10 9.80
C SER A 67 28.95 -4.06 8.62
N ARG A 68 29.97 -3.85 7.78
CA ARG A 68 30.31 -4.77 6.67
C ARG A 68 30.67 -6.18 7.14
N THR A 69 31.52 -6.30 8.15
CA THR A 69 31.94 -7.62 8.68
C THR A 69 30.76 -8.38 9.28
N CYS A 70 29.80 -7.68 9.90
CA CYS A 70 28.60 -8.29 10.47
C CYS A 70 27.65 -8.79 9.38
N LEU A 71 27.38 -7.95 8.38
CA LEU A 71 26.53 -8.32 7.24
C LEU A 71 27.09 -9.51 6.47
N ASP A 72 28.42 -9.56 6.27
CA ASP A 72 29.09 -10.66 5.60
C ASP A 72 28.98 -11.99 6.39
N ARG A 73 29.11 -11.94 7.72
CA ARG A 73 28.90 -13.11 8.59
C ARG A 73 27.46 -13.64 8.57
N MET A 74 26.50 -12.77 8.33
CA MET A 74 25.08 -13.12 8.22
C MET A 74 24.67 -13.49 6.78
N ASP A 75 25.63 -13.54 5.85
CA ASP A 75 25.42 -13.77 4.41
C ASP A 75 24.46 -12.75 3.76
N ILE A 76 24.39 -11.54 4.31
CA ILE A 76 23.55 -10.45 3.81
C ILE A 76 24.34 -9.66 2.78
N LYS A 77 24.06 -9.92 1.50
CA LYS A 77 24.78 -9.28 0.38
C LYS A 77 24.00 -8.16 -0.29
N THR A 78 22.68 -8.10 -0.11
CA THR A 78 21.79 -7.14 -0.80
C THR A 78 20.90 -6.40 0.18
N LEU A 79 20.39 -5.23 -0.23
CA LEU A 79 19.40 -4.51 0.57
C LEU A 79 18.14 -5.35 0.79
N GLY A 80 17.70 -6.13 -0.21
CA GLY A 80 16.54 -7.01 -0.05
C GLY A 80 16.73 -8.15 0.94
N SER A 81 17.96 -8.63 1.15
CA SER A 81 18.25 -9.56 2.26
C SER A 81 18.28 -8.84 3.60
N LEU A 82 18.73 -7.59 3.63
CA LEU A 82 18.86 -6.80 4.87
C LEU A 82 17.49 -6.44 5.46
N THR A 83 16.51 -6.08 4.63
CA THR A 83 15.15 -5.73 5.10
C THR A 83 14.40 -6.91 5.71
N LYS A 84 14.83 -8.15 5.44
CA LYS A 84 14.24 -9.35 6.06
C LYS A 84 14.80 -9.67 7.43
N VAL A 85 15.90 -9.02 7.82
CA VAL A 85 16.54 -9.26 9.11
C VAL A 85 15.98 -8.27 10.11
N THR A 86 15.64 -8.77 11.29
CA THR A 86 15.10 -7.95 12.37
C THR A 86 16.20 -7.20 13.12
N ARG A 87 15.82 -6.11 13.76
CA ARG A 87 16.71 -5.35 14.64
C ARG A 87 17.32 -6.23 15.73
N GLU A 88 16.51 -7.13 16.29
CA GLU A 88 16.93 -8.07 17.32
C GLU A 88 17.97 -9.07 16.81
N ALA A 89 17.78 -9.59 15.60
CA ALA A 89 18.76 -10.49 14.98
C ALA A 89 20.10 -9.80 14.75
N LEU A 90 20.08 -8.52 14.33
CA LEU A 90 21.29 -7.72 14.19
C LEU A 90 21.97 -7.46 15.54
N LEU A 91 21.23 -7.10 16.59
CA LEU A 91 21.76 -6.90 17.94
C LEU A 91 22.31 -8.19 18.57
N SER A 92 21.73 -9.34 18.22
CA SER A 92 22.22 -10.66 18.63
C SER A 92 23.56 -11.02 17.96
N ALA A 93 23.90 -10.38 16.83
CA ALA A 93 25.14 -10.66 16.14
C ALA A 93 26.37 -10.25 16.97
N LYS A 94 27.29 -11.20 17.13
CA LYS A 94 28.50 -11.01 17.94
C LYS A 94 29.34 -9.85 17.39
N ASN A 95 29.51 -8.80 18.19
CA ASN A 95 30.20 -7.53 17.89
C ASN A 95 29.38 -6.50 17.10
N PHE A 96 28.05 -6.62 17.07
CA PHE A 96 27.17 -5.57 16.60
C PHE A 96 26.99 -4.53 17.72
N GLY A 97 27.24 -3.26 17.41
CA GLY A 97 27.08 -2.15 18.36
C GLY A 97 26.00 -1.19 17.91
N ASP A 98 25.47 -0.39 18.84
CA ASP A 98 24.43 0.60 18.56
C ASP A 98 24.77 1.53 17.39
N THR A 99 26.04 1.92 17.25
CA THR A 99 26.48 2.79 16.14
C THR A 99 26.33 2.12 14.77
N SER A 100 26.62 0.81 14.67
CA SER A 100 26.44 0.05 13.43
C SER A 100 24.96 -0.13 13.08
N LEU A 101 24.10 -0.22 14.10
CA LEU A 101 22.65 -0.28 13.92
C LEU A 101 22.13 1.02 13.33
N THR A 102 22.49 2.16 13.93
CA THR A 102 22.10 3.48 13.45
C THR A 102 22.63 3.78 12.04
N GLU A 103 23.83 3.29 11.69
CA GLU A 103 24.34 3.38 10.32
C GLU A 103 23.47 2.62 9.31
N ILE A 104 23.04 1.40 9.67
CA ILE A 104 22.21 0.55 8.80
C ILE A 104 20.79 1.12 8.69
N GLU A 105 20.20 1.57 9.79
CA GLU A 105 18.90 2.27 9.80
C GLU A 105 18.97 3.55 8.97
N GLY A 106 20.01 4.36 9.14
CA GLY A 106 20.21 5.59 8.38
C GLY A 106 20.43 5.33 6.88
N LEU A 107 21.05 4.20 6.52
CA LEU A 107 21.15 3.77 5.12
C LEU A 107 19.78 3.41 4.58
N LEU A 108 19.04 2.54 5.26
CA LEU A 108 17.72 2.07 4.82
C LEU A 108 16.74 3.25 4.68
N ALA A 109 16.76 4.19 5.62
CA ALA A 109 15.94 5.40 5.56
C ALA A 109 16.23 6.28 4.33
N ARG A 110 17.45 6.32 3.81
CA ARG A 110 17.78 7.07 2.56
C ARG A 110 17.17 6.44 1.31
N TYR A 111 16.77 5.18 1.38
CA TYR A 111 16.18 4.42 0.31
C TYR A 111 14.69 4.13 0.55
N ASP A 112 14.08 4.80 1.55
CA ASP A 112 12.70 4.56 1.98
C ASP A 112 12.44 3.08 2.33
N LEU A 113 13.44 2.42 2.94
CA LEU A 113 13.39 1.04 3.41
C LEU A 113 13.44 0.99 4.94
N GLU A 114 12.91 -0.09 5.51
CA GLU A 114 12.91 -0.35 6.95
C GLU A 114 13.35 -1.79 7.25
N LEU A 115 13.85 -2.04 8.47
CA LEU A 115 14.15 -3.38 8.96
C LEU A 115 12.85 -4.08 9.32
N GLY A 116 12.76 -5.38 9.10
CA GLY A 116 11.59 -6.15 9.50
C GLY A 116 11.38 -6.10 11.02
N GLU A 117 10.28 -5.53 11.48
CA GLU A 117 9.89 -5.62 12.88
C GLU A 117 9.16 -6.94 13.12
N SER A 118 9.66 -7.74 14.07
CA SER A 118 9.01 -8.96 14.53
C SER A 118 7.77 -8.62 15.37
N SER A 119 6.68 -8.25 14.71
CA SER A 119 5.35 -8.23 15.30
C SER A 119 4.50 -9.32 14.64
N GLU A 120 4.24 -10.39 15.40
CA GLU A 120 3.18 -11.35 15.06
C GLU A 120 1.84 -10.61 15.07
N GLY A 121 1.21 -10.45 13.90
CA GLY A 121 -0.16 -9.94 13.80
C GLY A 121 -0.40 -8.75 12.87
N GLY A 122 0.32 -8.67 11.75
CA GLY A 122 -0.06 -7.79 10.63
C GLY A 122 0.75 -8.19 9.40
N GLU A 123 0.07 -8.58 8.33
CA GLU A 123 0.65 -9.01 7.06
C GLU A 123 1.61 -7.93 6.53
N SER A 124 2.89 -8.06 6.88
CA SER A 124 3.98 -7.29 6.28
C SER A 124 4.27 -7.90 4.91
N ALA A 125 3.43 -7.56 3.94
CA ALA A 125 3.69 -7.67 2.51
C ALA A 125 4.01 -6.27 1.96
N PRO A 126 4.83 -6.18 0.89
CA PRO A 126 5.84 -5.15 0.68
C PRO A 126 5.21 -3.78 0.35
N ALA A 127 6.03 -2.73 0.39
CA ALA A 127 5.76 -1.29 0.14
C ALA A 127 4.72 -0.88 -0.95
N VAL A 128 4.22 -1.81 -1.76
CA VAL A 128 3.08 -1.66 -2.68
C VAL A 128 1.76 -1.34 -1.95
N GLN A 129 1.54 -1.88 -0.75
CA GLN A 129 0.36 -1.51 0.05
C GLN A 129 0.46 -0.07 0.58
N ASN A 130 1.68 0.39 0.89
CA ASN A 130 1.91 1.72 1.44
C ASN A 130 1.58 2.81 0.43
N GLU A 131 1.97 2.67 -0.85
CA GLU A 131 1.66 3.68 -1.87
C GLU A 131 0.17 3.73 -2.26
N GLU A 132 -0.50 2.58 -2.41
CA GLU A 132 -1.93 2.56 -2.70
C GLU A 132 -2.75 3.07 -1.51
N LEU A 133 -2.33 2.77 -0.27
CA LEU A 133 -2.88 3.44 0.90
C LEU A 133 -2.58 4.95 0.87
N GLN A 134 -1.35 5.36 0.58
CA GLN A 134 -0.95 6.78 0.53
C GLN A 134 -1.83 7.54 -0.45
N GLN A 135 -2.02 7.00 -1.66
CA GLN A 135 -2.90 7.58 -2.68
C GLN A 135 -4.35 7.70 -2.21
N LYS A 136 -4.87 6.67 -1.51
CA LYS A 136 -6.22 6.72 -0.92
C LYS A 136 -6.32 7.71 0.24
N LEU A 137 -5.23 7.93 1.00
CA LEU A 137 -5.16 8.86 2.12
C LEU A 137 -4.99 10.32 1.66
N ASP A 138 -4.26 10.55 0.57
CA ASP A 138 -4.07 11.87 -0.03
C ASP A 138 -5.27 12.35 -0.85
N MET A 139 -6.22 11.46 -1.13
CA MET A 139 -7.48 11.78 -1.80
C MET A 139 -8.22 12.91 -1.08
N PRO A 140 -8.73 13.92 -1.81
CA PRO A 140 -9.56 14.96 -1.23
C PRO A 140 -10.95 14.43 -0.88
N ILE A 141 -11.53 14.93 0.21
CA ILE A 141 -12.87 14.53 0.68
C ILE A 141 -13.98 14.82 -0.35
N GLU A 142 -13.73 15.77 -1.26
CA GLU A 142 -14.65 16.12 -2.34
C GLU A 142 -14.89 14.97 -3.33
N GLU A 143 -13.88 14.11 -3.56
CA GLU A 143 -13.95 12.95 -4.46
C GLU A 143 -14.79 11.80 -3.88
N LEU A 144 -14.95 11.73 -2.56
CA LEU A 144 -15.77 10.70 -1.90
C LEU A 144 -17.29 10.93 -2.05
N GLU A 145 -17.68 12.08 -2.59
CA GLU A 145 -19.08 12.46 -2.86
C GLU A 145 -20.00 12.27 -1.65
N PHE A 146 -19.58 12.79 -0.49
CA PHE A 146 -20.42 12.79 0.71
C PHE A 146 -21.67 13.66 0.53
N ALA A 147 -22.76 13.24 1.18
CA ALA A 147 -23.98 14.04 1.31
C ALA A 147 -23.69 15.40 1.95
N THR A 148 -24.53 16.39 1.64
CA THR A 148 -24.35 17.78 2.07
C THR A 148 -24.16 17.94 3.57
N ARG A 149 -24.74 17.06 4.40
CA ARG A 149 -24.57 17.07 5.86
C ARG A 149 -23.19 16.61 6.30
N ALA A 150 -22.70 15.48 5.77
CA ALA A 150 -21.37 14.97 6.07
C ALA A 150 -20.30 15.95 5.59
N ARG A 151 -20.44 16.51 4.38
CA ARG A 151 -19.53 17.52 3.81
C ARG A 151 -19.40 18.77 4.70
N ARG A 152 -20.52 19.33 5.17
CA ARG A 152 -20.52 20.49 6.09
C ARG A 152 -19.86 20.20 7.44
N CYS A 153 -19.94 18.95 7.94
CA CYS A 153 -19.20 18.58 9.14
C CYS A 153 -17.69 18.47 8.87
N MET A 154 -17.28 17.88 7.74
CA MET A 154 -15.87 17.82 7.35
C MET A 154 -15.27 19.23 7.20
N GLU A 155 -15.99 20.15 6.55
CA GLU A 155 -15.58 21.56 6.45
C GLU A 155 -15.44 22.23 7.83
N ARG A 156 -16.39 21.98 8.76
CA ARG A 156 -16.37 22.55 10.12
C ARG A 156 -15.23 21.99 10.97
N LEU A 157 -14.91 20.71 10.81
CA LEU A 157 -13.79 20.04 11.47
C LEU A 157 -12.44 20.33 10.76
N GLY A 158 -12.46 21.06 9.64
CA GLY A 158 -11.25 21.40 8.88
C GLY A 158 -10.63 20.22 8.14
N VAL A 159 -11.39 19.14 7.93
CA VAL A 159 -10.94 17.92 7.27
C VAL A 159 -11.00 18.12 5.76
N LYS A 160 -9.85 18.04 5.09
CA LYS A 160 -9.74 18.24 3.64
C LYS A 160 -9.37 16.96 2.90
N THR A 161 -8.64 16.06 3.54
CA THR A 161 -8.14 14.81 2.96
C THR A 161 -8.63 13.60 3.73
N VAL A 162 -8.64 12.43 3.08
CA VAL A 162 -9.03 11.16 3.69
C VAL A 162 -8.09 10.78 4.84
N SER A 163 -6.80 11.11 4.74
CA SER A 163 -5.82 10.94 5.80
C SER A 163 -6.26 11.56 7.12
N GLN A 164 -6.77 12.79 7.05
CA GLN A 164 -7.28 13.50 8.23
C GLN A 164 -8.57 12.89 8.75
N LEU A 165 -9.43 12.37 7.86
CA LEU A 165 -10.69 11.72 8.23
C LEU A 165 -10.47 10.42 9.00
N VAL A 166 -9.51 9.59 8.55
CA VAL A 166 -9.19 8.31 9.21
C VAL A 166 -8.61 8.50 10.61
N GLN A 167 -7.91 9.62 10.85
CA GLN A 167 -7.36 9.95 12.16
C GLN A 167 -8.42 10.39 13.19
N LEU A 168 -9.61 10.77 12.73
CA LEU A 168 -10.72 11.17 13.60
C LEU A 168 -11.44 9.97 14.17
N THR A 169 -11.92 10.15 15.40
CA THR A 169 -12.76 9.16 16.07
C THR A 169 -14.24 9.41 15.76
N GLU A 170 -15.04 8.36 15.92
CA GLU A 170 -16.49 8.47 15.76
C GLU A 170 -17.11 9.48 16.73
N ARG A 171 -16.60 9.57 17.96
CA ARG A 171 -17.05 10.58 18.93
C ARG A 171 -16.83 11.99 18.42
N GLN A 172 -15.68 12.28 17.82
CA GLN A 172 -15.38 13.60 17.25
C GLN A 172 -16.31 13.94 16.08
N LEU A 173 -16.63 12.96 15.24
CA LEU A 173 -17.59 13.15 14.15
C LEU A 173 -19.02 13.37 14.68
N THR A 174 -19.46 12.61 15.68
CA THR A 174 -20.78 12.81 16.31
C THR A 174 -20.88 14.08 17.14
N SER A 175 -19.75 14.69 17.54
CA SER A 175 -19.74 15.98 18.22
C SER A 175 -20.11 17.15 17.29
N CYS A 176 -20.10 16.95 15.96
CA CYS A 176 -20.58 17.95 15.00
C CYS A 176 -22.10 18.19 15.16
N PRO A 177 -22.55 19.46 15.22
CA PRO A 177 -23.97 19.79 15.17
C PRO A 177 -24.62 19.24 13.89
N ASN A 178 -25.75 18.54 14.03
CA ASN A 178 -26.51 17.90 12.94
C ASN A 178 -25.78 16.74 12.23
N PHE A 179 -24.79 16.11 12.88
CA PHE A 179 -24.20 14.87 12.43
C PHE A 179 -24.93 13.67 13.05
N GLY A 180 -25.65 12.91 12.23
CA GLY A 180 -26.50 11.80 12.68
C GLY A 180 -25.95 10.43 12.30
N ALA A 181 -26.67 9.38 12.73
CA ALA A 181 -26.34 7.98 12.43
C ALA A 181 -26.27 7.69 10.93
N THR A 182 -27.05 8.38 10.11
CA THR A 182 -27.03 8.26 8.64
C THR A 182 -25.73 8.78 8.03
N SER A 183 -25.28 9.97 8.44
CA SER A 183 -23.99 10.54 8.00
C SER A 183 -22.81 9.69 8.48
N LEU A 184 -22.90 9.11 9.68
CA LEU A 184 -21.84 8.25 10.21
C LEU A 184 -21.73 6.93 9.43
N ASN A 185 -22.86 6.29 9.14
CA ASN A 185 -22.90 5.10 8.30
C ASN A 185 -22.42 5.37 6.88
N GLU A 186 -22.73 6.55 6.33
CA GLU A 186 -22.21 6.99 5.03
C GLU A 186 -20.69 7.12 5.03
N VAL A 187 -20.11 7.76 6.05
CA VAL A 187 -18.65 7.87 6.22
C VAL A 187 -18.01 6.48 6.34
N ARG A 188 -18.55 5.60 7.18
CA ARG A 188 -18.04 4.23 7.32
C ARG A 188 -18.14 3.45 6.01
N SER A 189 -19.26 3.53 5.29
CA SER A 189 -19.45 2.82 4.03
C SER A 189 -18.48 3.28 2.94
N LYS A 190 -18.23 4.59 2.86
CA LYS A 190 -17.30 5.17 1.87
C LYS A 190 -15.84 4.84 2.19
N LEU A 191 -15.46 4.88 3.47
CA LEU A 191 -14.14 4.44 3.90
C LEU A 191 -13.95 2.93 3.69
N ALA A 192 -14.96 2.12 4.01
CA ALA A 192 -14.93 0.68 3.81
C ALA A 192 -14.79 0.30 2.31
N ALA A 193 -15.40 1.07 1.40
CA ALA A 193 -15.20 0.89 -0.04
C ALA A 193 -13.75 1.17 -0.49
N LEU A 194 -13.01 2.01 0.24
CA LEU A 194 -11.58 2.23 0.03
C LEU A 194 -10.70 1.20 0.77
N GLY A 195 -11.30 0.31 1.57
CA GLY A 195 -10.57 -0.59 2.47
C GLY A 195 -10.00 0.11 3.70
N LEU A 196 -10.52 1.29 4.05
CA LEU A 196 -10.13 2.08 5.21
C LEU A 196 -11.21 2.02 6.29
N SER A 197 -10.81 2.21 7.54
CA SER A 197 -11.72 2.31 8.68
C SER A 197 -11.43 3.55 9.49
N LEU A 198 -12.45 4.08 10.19
CA LEU A 198 -12.22 5.12 11.18
C LEU A 198 -11.36 4.59 12.32
N LYS A 199 -10.67 5.50 13.00
CA LYS A 199 -9.99 5.18 14.25
C LYS A 199 -11.03 4.68 15.26
N SER A 200 -10.96 3.39 15.60
CA SER A 200 -11.66 2.84 16.75
C SER A 200 -11.15 3.60 17.98
N GLU A 201 -12.06 4.08 18.82
CA GLU A 201 -11.71 4.72 20.09
C GLU A 201 -10.72 3.89 20.93
#